data_AF-A0A6M0GBM2-F1
#
_entry.id   AF-A0A6M0GBM2-F1
#
_cell.length_a   1.000
_cell.length_b   1.000
_cell.length_c   1.000
_cell.angle_alpha   90.00
_cell.angle_beta   90.00
_cell.angle_gamma   90.00
#
_symmetry.space_group_name_H-M   'P 1'
#
loop_
_entity.id
_entity.type
_entity.pdbx_description
1 polymer ?
#
loop_
_entity_poly.entity_id
_entity_poly.type
_entity_poly.pdbx_seq_one_letter_code
_entity_poly.pdbx_strand_id
1 'polypeptide(L)'
;MSSYERPDDWLHGEKKTGKQFMLTLTASAAIDTVARELGISRSEVVERAARCGGMQLAKKFDTETGECSKESKEGCEQRDNAA
;
A
#
# COMPACT_ATOMS: atom_id res chain seq x y z
N MET A 1 23.71 8.26 -16.28
CA MET A 1 22.86 7.55 -15.28
C MET A 1 22.03 8.63 -14.59
N SER A 2 20.72 8.60 -14.80
CA SER A 2 19.78 9.59 -14.26
C SER A 2 19.77 9.51 -12.73
N SER A 3 20.01 10.62 -12.06
CA SER A 3 19.81 10.76 -10.61
C SER A 3 18.31 10.66 -10.35
N TYR A 4 17.85 9.52 -9.81
CA TYR A 4 16.51 9.43 -9.26
C TYR A 4 16.39 10.47 -8.14
N GLU A 5 15.57 11.51 -8.36
CA GLU A 5 15.16 12.44 -7.30
C GLU A 5 14.63 11.62 -6.12
N ARG A 6 15.25 11.81 -4.97
CA ARG A 6 14.79 11.21 -3.73
C ARG A 6 13.46 11.90 -3.40
N PRO A 7 12.33 11.18 -3.30
CA PRO A 7 11.04 11.81 -3.01
C PRO A 7 11.14 12.59 -1.69
N ASP A 8 10.50 13.76 -1.63
CA ASP A 8 10.49 14.66 -0.48
C ASP A 8 10.30 13.88 0.83
N ASP A 9 11.17 14.15 1.81
CA ASP A 9 11.24 13.43 3.08
C ASP A 9 9.93 13.55 3.91
N TRP A 10 9.03 14.46 3.54
CA TRP A 10 7.76 14.72 4.20
C TRP A 10 6.58 14.39 3.28
N LEU A 11 5.89 13.28 3.58
CA LEU A 11 4.66 12.87 2.91
C LEU A 11 3.52 12.88 3.91
N HIS A 12 2.36 13.43 3.54
CA HIS A 12 1.16 13.46 4.40
C HIS A 12 1.40 14.05 5.80
N GLY A 13 2.28 15.05 5.91
CA GLY A 13 2.65 15.66 7.21
C GLY A 13 3.58 14.80 8.08
N GLU A 14 4.07 13.67 7.58
CA GLU A 14 4.93 12.73 8.30
C GLU A 14 6.28 12.56 7.60
N LYS A 15 7.35 12.36 8.39
CA LYS A 15 8.67 12.06 7.84
C LYS A 15 8.75 10.60 7.39
N LYS A 16 9.04 10.37 6.11
CA LYS A 16 9.23 9.02 5.56
C LYS A 16 10.53 8.43 6.09
N THR A 17 10.46 7.22 6.67
CA THR A 17 11.64 6.51 7.16
C THR A 17 11.72 5.10 6.57
N GLY A 18 12.93 4.64 6.24
CA GLY A 18 13.16 3.30 5.73
C GLY A 18 12.91 2.24 6.80
N LYS A 19 12.16 1.19 6.44
CA LYS A 19 11.91 0.00 7.28
C LYS A 19 12.20 -1.26 6.47
N GLN A 20 12.74 -2.29 7.13
CA GLN A 20 13.02 -3.59 6.53
C GLN A 20 12.17 -4.66 7.19
N PHE A 21 11.58 -5.55 6.38
CA PHE A 21 10.78 -6.68 6.83
C PHE A 21 10.93 -7.84 5.86
N MET A 22 10.59 -9.04 6.31
CA MET A 22 10.63 -10.25 5.49
C MET A 22 9.27 -10.50 4.85
N LEU A 23 9.28 -11.00 3.61
CA LEU A 23 8.09 -11.38 2.87
C LEU A 23 8.29 -12.77 2.26
N THR A 24 7.18 -13.49 2.09
CA THR A 24 7.17 -14.65 1.19
C THR A 24 7.30 -14.20 -0.26
N LEU A 25 7.76 -15.09 -1.13
CA LEU A 25 7.87 -14.83 -2.57
C LEU A 25 6.53 -14.39 -3.18
N THR A 26 5.44 -15.03 -2.78
CA THR A 26 4.08 -14.73 -3.25
C THR A 26 3.61 -13.35 -2.80
N ALA A 27 3.85 -12.96 -1.54
CA ALA A 27 3.52 -11.63 -1.05
C ALA A 27 4.34 -10.54 -1.76
N SER A 28 5.62 -10.79 -2.01
CA SER A 28 6.45 -9.88 -2.81
C SER A 28 5.91 -9.70 -4.23
N ALA A 29 5.55 -10.79 -4.90
CA ALA A 29 5.01 -10.74 -6.26
C ALA A 29 3.65 -10.00 -6.33
N ALA A 30 2.80 -10.15 -5.32
CA ALA A 30 1.54 -9.42 -5.23
C ALA A 30 1.76 -7.90 -5.19
N ILE A 31 2.76 -7.43 -4.43
CA ILE A 31 3.15 -6.02 -4.39
C ILE A 31 3.62 -5.55 -5.77
N ASP A 32 4.45 -6.33 -6.46
CA ASP A 32 4.98 -5.99 -7.79
C ASP A 32 3.88 -5.89 -8.85
N THR A 33 2.85 -6.73 -8.78
CA THR A 33 1.70 -6.65 -9.68
C THR A 33 0.91 -5.36 -9.45
N VAL A 34 0.58 -5.03 -8.20
CA VAL A 34 -0.15 -3.79 -7.89
C VAL A 34 0.66 -2.54 -8.23
N ALA A 35 1.97 -2.56 -7.96
CA ALA A 35 2.88 -1.46 -8.30
C ALA A 35 2.88 -1.19 -9.82
N ARG A 36 2.91 -2.26 -10.63
CA ARG A 36 2.82 -2.16 -12.10
C ARG A 36 1.46 -1.68 -12.58
N GLU A 37 0.37 -2.17 -12.00
CA GLU A 37 -0.99 -1.74 -12.35
C GLU A 37 -1.22 -0.25 -12.09
N LEU A 38 -0.67 0.28 -10.99
CA LEU A 38 -0.85 1.67 -10.58
C LEU A 38 0.26 2.61 -11.08
N GLY A 39 1.35 2.07 -11.64
CA GLY A 39 2.51 2.87 -12.06
C GLY A 39 3.26 3.54 -10.91
N ILE A 40 3.22 2.97 -9.70
CA ILE A 40 3.81 3.54 -8.48
C ILE A 40 4.92 2.65 -7.90
N SER A 41 5.66 3.18 -6.92
CA SER A 41 6.72 2.42 -6.25
C SER A 41 6.16 1.33 -5.32
N ARG A 42 6.93 0.25 -5.10
CA ARG A 42 6.57 -0.81 -4.14
C ARG A 42 6.35 -0.26 -2.72
N SER A 43 7.18 0.68 -2.29
CA SER A 43 7.05 1.34 -0.98
C SER A 43 5.74 2.11 -0.85
N GLU A 44 5.29 2.74 -1.93
CA GLU A 44 4.02 3.45 -1.98
C GLU A 44 2.84 2.46 -1.87
N VAL A 45 2.87 1.33 -2.58
CA VAL A 45 1.84 0.28 -2.46
C VAL A 45 1.71 -0.21 -1.01
N VAL A 46 2.85 -0.46 -0.34
CA VAL A 46 2.86 -0.93 1.07
C VAL A 46 2.30 0.15 2.00
N GLU A 47 2.66 1.41 1.79
CA GLU A 47 2.14 2.53 2.59
C GLU A 47 0.63 2.67 2.43
N ARG A 48 0.12 2.64 1.20
CA ARG A 48 -1.33 2.66 0.92
C ARG A 48 -2.05 1.46 1.52
N ALA A 49 -1.48 0.27 1.40
CA ALA A 49 -2.07 -0.93 1.99
C ALA A 49 -2.12 -0.85 3.52
N ALA A 50 -1.08 -0.30 4.16
CA ALA A 50 -1.05 -0.11 5.61
C ALA A 50 -2.06 0.94 6.08
N ARG A 51 -2.19 2.07 5.38
CA ARG A 51 -3.15 3.14 5.72
C ARG A 51 -4.60 2.73 5.44
N CYS A 52 -4.85 2.04 4.33
CA CYS A 52 -6.19 1.62 3.92
C CYS A 52 -6.64 0.28 4.51
N GLY A 53 -5.80 -0.43 5.27
CA GLY A 53 -6.14 -1.72 5.86
C GLY A 53 -6.16 -2.90 4.88
N GLY A 54 -5.52 -2.79 3.71
CA GLY A 54 -5.38 -3.89 2.76
C GLY A 54 -5.06 -3.46 1.32
N MET A 55 -4.51 -4.40 0.54
CA MET A 55 -4.11 -4.18 -0.87
C MET A 55 -5.29 -3.82 -1.79
N GLN A 56 -6.49 -4.33 -1.51
CA GLN A 56 -7.68 -4.01 -2.31
C GLN A 56 -8.11 -2.55 -2.14
N LEU A 57 -7.97 -2.03 -0.92
CA LEU A 57 -8.34 -0.66 -0.57
C LEU A 57 -7.23 0.33 -0.89
N ALA A 58 -5.98 -0.12 -1.06
CA ALA A 58 -4.85 0.70 -1.49
C ALA A 58 -5.07 1.42 -2.84
N LYS A 59 -5.95 0.90 -3.69
CA LYS A 59 -6.32 1.53 -4.97
C LYS A 59 -7.19 2.79 -4.79
N LYS A 60 -7.87 2.92 -3.64
CA LYS A 60 -8.75 4.05 -3.29
C LYS A 60 -8.03 5.13 -2.46
N PHE A 61 -6.71 5.06 -2.38
CA PHE A 61 -5.90 6.01 -1.64
C PHE A 61 -5.86 7.36 -2.35
N ASP A 62 -6.22 8.42 -1.63
CA ASP A 62 -6.06 9.78 -2.09
C ASP A 62 -4.68 10.30 -1.72
N THR A 63 -3.89 10.63 -2.74
CA THR A 63 -2.51 11.12 -2.59
C THR A 63 -2.41 12.54 -2.05
N GLU A 64 -3.47 13.33 -2.12
CA GLU A 64 -3.48 14.72 -1.62
C GLU A 64 -3.76 14.76 -0.12
N THR A 65 -4.71 13.94 0.34
CA THR A 65 -5.14 13.93 1.75
C THR A 65 -4.41 12.89 2.59
N GLY A 66 -3.83 11.85 1.98
CA GLY A 66 -3.20 10.74 2.71
C GLY A 66 -4.21 9.81 3.38
N GLU A 67 -5.48 9.93 3.02
CA GLU A 67 -6.59 9.16 3.56
C GLU A 67 -7.20 8.24 2.49
N CYS A 68 -7.88 7.20 2.95
CA CYS A 68 -8.64 6.31 2.08
C CYS A 68 -10.12 6.64 2.24
N SER A 69 -10.80 6.96 1.14
CA SER A 69 -12.23 7.25 1.17
C SER A 69 -13.00 6.03 1.71
N LYS A 70 -13.75 6.24 2.80
CA LYS A 70 -14.55 5.20 3.47
C LYS A 70 -15.83 4.93 2.70
N GLU A 71 -15.71 4.30 1.53
CA GLU A 71 -16.83 3.59 0.89
C GLU A 71 -16.27 2.23 0.45
N SER A 72 -16.63 1.09 1.03
CA SER A 72 -17.91 0.66 1.57
C SER A 72 -17.64 -0.40 2.64
N LYS A 73 -18.55 -0.53 3.59
CA LYS A 73 -18.68 -1.74 4.40
C LYS A 73 -18.89 -2.92 3.45
N GLU A 74 -17.92 -3.81 3.30
CA GLU A 74 -18.20 -5.21 2.99
C GLU A 74 -17.50 -6.05 4.05
N GLY A 75 -18.34 -6.76 4.80
CA GLY A 75 -17.97 -7.49 5.99
C GLY A 75 -16.84 -8.47 5.72
N CYS A 76 -15.85 -8.45 6.60
CA CYS A 76 -15.13 -9.67 6.91
C CYS A 76 -16.13 -10.57 7.65
N GLU A 77 -17.00 -11.26 6.90
CA GLU A 77 -17.61 -12.48 7.39
C GLU A 77 -16.44 -13.44 7.64
N GLN A 78 -16.21 -13.69 8.91
CA GLN A 78 -15.45 -14.84 9.39
C GLN A 78 -16.16 -16.08 8.85
N ARG A 79 -15.72 -16.58 7.69
CA ARG A 79 -15.99 -17.96 7.30
C ARG A 79 -15.00 -18.83 8.06
N ASP A 80 -15.32 -19.09 9.32
CA ASP A 80 -14.84 -20.26 10.03
C ASP A 80 -15.37 -21.47 9.27
N ASN A 81 -14.55 -21.99 8.36
CA ASN A 81 -14.88 -23.15 7.56
C ASN A 81 -14.51 -24.40 8.36
N ALA A 82 -15.57 -25.07 8.82
CA ALA A 82 -15.71 -26.45 9.25
C ALA A 82 -14.46 -27.37 9.25
N ALA A 83 -14.23 -27.99 10.41
CA ALA A 83 -13.87 -29.41 10.54
C ALA A 83 -14.54 -29.97 11.79
#